data_AF-A0A1H4Z497-F1
#
_entry.id   AF-A0A1H4Z497-F1
#
_cell.length_a   1.000
_cell.length_b   1.000
_cell.length_c   1.000
_cell.angle_alpha   90.00
_cell.angle_beta   90.00
_cell.angle_gamma   90.00
#
_symmetry.space_group_name_H-M   'P 1'
#
loop_
_entity.id
_entity.type
_entity.pdbx_description
1 polymer ?
#
loop_
_entity_poly.entity_id
_entity_poly.type
_entity_poly.pdbx_seq_one_letter_code
_entity_poly.pdbx_strand_id
1 'polypeptide(L)'
;METSRHFKPPWTVVRENSECYVVKDANGVTLAWVYCRDDTQRYSFGVSKLSSDEARRIGKAIARIPEFMMPRQGFYPRGGGPRWRADRPYHVALEDRYIREHWDEIDALCKLNNLPFNATGEVIENGGVWRVHEFTWQMDAILFWARFEGRWLRGTEFHFPELPENLPSLKPLTNWPKFNPRNLR
;
A
#
# COMPACT_ATOMS: atom_id res chain seq x y z
N MET A 1 2.24 5.91 36.25
CA MET A 1 1.35 5.61 35.13
C MET A 1 2.12 5.93 33.86
N GLU A 2 2.71 4.91 33.25
CA GLU A 2 3.57 5.07 32.07
C GLU A 2 2.73 5.52 30.88
N THR A 3 2.95 6.76 30.45
CA THR A 3 2.37 7.28 29.20
C THR A 3 3.03 6.55 28.03
N SER A 4 2.29 5.65 27.40
CA SER A 4 2.63 4.94 26.15
C SER A 4 3.48 5.79 25.21
N ARG A 5 4.80 5.58 25.23
CA ARG A 5 5.75 6.12 24.24
C ARG A 5 5.64 5.32 22.95
N HIS A 6 4.49 5.40 22.27
CA HIS A 6 4.35 4.82 20.95
C HIS A 6 4.77 5.84 19.89
N PHE A 7 5.77 5.48 19.08
CA PHE A 7 6.14 6.24 17.88
C PHE A 7 4.91 6.37 16.98
N LYS A 8 4.42 7.60 16.76
CA LYS A 8 3.12 7.79 16.13
C LYS A 8 3.19 7.48 14.63
N PRO A 9 2.31 6.62 14.09
CA PRO A 9 2.15 6.51 12.64
C PRO A 9 1.52 7.80 12.07
N PRO A 10 1.68 8.08 10.76
CA PRO A 10 2.50 7.34 9.81
C PRO A 10 3.99 7.61 10.02
N TRP A 11 4.82 6.60 9.78
CA TRP A 11 6.26 6.83 9.66
C TRP A 11 6.58 7.17 8.20
N THR A 12 7.51 8.09 8.00
CA THR A 12 7.88 8.60 6.67
C THR A 12 9.37 8.42 6.44
N VAL A 13 9.75 8.22 5.18
CA VAL A 13 11.16 8.14 4.77
C VAL A 13 11.52 9.44 4.07
N VAL A 14 12.53 10.12 4.58
CA VAL A 14 13.03 11.39 4.04
C VAL A 14 14.46 11.18 3.57
N ARG A 15 14.81 11.71 2.40
CA ARG A 15 16.22 11.82 1.99
C ARG A 15 16.83 13.02 2.70
N GLU A 16 17.70 12.78 3.67
CA GLU A 16 18.31 13.88 4.45
C GLU A 16 19.54 14.43 3.72
N ASN A 17 20.35 13.55 3.12
CA ASN A 17 21.49 13.96 2.29
C ASN A 17 21.81 12.88 1.23
N SER A 18 22.87 13.09 0.44
CA SER A 18 23.30 12.14 -0.59
C SER A 18 23.71 10.77 -0.03
N GLU A 19 24.03 10.68 1.25
CA GLU A 19 24.57 9.48 1.89
C GLU A 19 23.57 8.76 2.80
N CYS A 20 22.35 9.28 3.01
CA CYS A 20 21.38 8.60 3.87
C CYS A 20 19.91 8.97 3.64
N TYR A 21 19.07 8.03 4.06
CA TYR A 21 17.64 8.22 4.29
C TYR A 21 17.35 8.14 5.79
N VAL A 22 16.34 8.89 6.23
CA VAL A 22 15.89 8.95 7.62
C VAL A 22 14.44 8.55 7.69
N VAL A 23 14.11 7.62 8.58
CA VAL A 23 12.74 7.29 8.91
C VAL A 23 12.31 8.14 10.11
N LYS A 24 11.23 8.90 9.98
CA LYS A 24 10.69 9.77 11.04
C LYS A 24 9.25 9.37 11.36
N ASP A 25 8.86 9.46 12.62
CA ASP A 25 7.46 9.30 13.04
C ASP A 25 6.63 10.56 12.70
N ALA A 26 5.32 10.53 12.99
CA ALA A 26 4.43 11.65 12.71
C ALA A 26 4.73 12.92 13.53
N ASN A 27 5.45 12.81 14.65
CA ASN A 27 5.89 13.95 15.45
C ASN A 27 7.29 14.44 15.04
N GLY A 28 7.90 13.85 14.01
CA GLY A 28 9.24 14.18 13.55
C GLY A 28 10.37 13.49 14.32
N VAL A 29 10.06 12.53 15.21
CA VAL A 29 11.06 11.75 15.92
C VAL A 29 11.78 10.84 14.93
N THR A 30 13.10 10.94 14.86
CA THR A 30 13.93 10.06 14.02
C THR A 30 13.97 8.65 14.59
N LEU A 31 13.49 7.68 13.81
CA LEU A 31 13.39 6.27 14.16
C LEU A 31 14.55 5.45 13.63
N ALA A 32 15.05 5.75 12.42
CA ALA A 32 16.16 5.02 11.82
C ALA A 32 16.93 5.88 10.82
N TRP A 33 18.24 5.67 10.77
CA TRP A 33 19.12 6.17 9.70
C TRP A 33 19.52 5.00 8.82
N VAL A 34 19.32 5.13 7.51
CA VAL A 34 19.68 4.14 6.51
C VAL A 34 20.73 4.75 5.59
N TYR A 35 22.00 4.41 5.84
CA TYR A 35 23.12 4.93 5.08
C TYR A 35 23.25 4.23 3.73
N CYS A 36 23.58 5.00 2.71
CA CYS A 36 23.87 4.53 1.36
C CYS A 36 25.07 5.24 0.75
N ARG A 37 25.68 4.61 -0.24
CA ARG A 37 26.67 5.21 -1.11
C ARG A 37 26.49 4.74 -2.53
N ASP A 38 26.45 5.70 -3.46
CA ASP A 38 26.39 5.42 -4.89
C ASP A 38 27.78 5.49 -5.55
N ASP A 39 28.82 5.97 -4.85
CA ASP A 39 30.21 6.08 -5.33
C ASP A 39 30.98 4.76 -5.19
N THR A 40 30.61 3.78 -6.01
CA THR A 40 31.27 2.46 -6.06
C THR A 40 32.70 2.47 -6.63
N GLN A 41 33.25 3.63 -7.03
CA GLN A 41 34.46 3.68 -7.86
C GLN A 41 35.76 4.21 -7.22
N ARG A 42 35.79 4.72 -5.98
CA ARG A 42 37.02 5.37 -5.48
C ARG A 42 37.80 4.64 -4.39
N TYR A 43 37.20 3.81 -3.55
CA TYR A 43 37.94 3.08 -2.52
C TYR A 43 37.29 1.72 -2.24
N SER A 44 37.87 0.67 -2.81
CA SER A 44 37.49 -0.74 -2.62
C SER A 44 37.95 -1.30 -1.26
N PHE A 45 37.86 -0.51 -0.19
CA PHE A 45 38.27 -0.92 1.14
C PHE A 45 37.19 -0.55 2.16
N GLY A 46 36.52 -1.58 2.68
CA GLY A 46 35.73 -1.50 3.91
C GLY A 46 34.21 -1.40 3.71
N VAL A 47 33.55 -2.56 3.89
CA VAL A 47 32.11 -2.77 4.11
C VAL A 47 31.24 -2.70 2.85
N SER A 48 30.45 -3.75 2.60
CA SER A 48 29.36 -3.75 1.62
C SER A 48 28.39 -2.61 1.95
N LYS A 49 28.42 -1.51 1.20
CA LYS A 49 27.51 -0.38 1.38
C LYS A 49 26.28 -0.56 0.50
N LEU A 50 25.12 -0.19 1.04
CA LEU A 50 23.88 -0.14 0.28
C LEU A 50 23.97 0.96 -0.78
N SER A 51 23.43 0.69 -1.97
CA SER A 51 23.08 1.75 -2.92
C SER A 51 21.95 2.62 -2.36
N SER A 52 21.79 3.82 -2.90
CA SER A 52 20.69 4.72 -2.55
C SER A 52 19.32 4.08 -2.76
N ASP A 53 19.16 3.28 -3.82
CA ASP A 53 17.90 2.57 -4.07
C ASP A 53 17.62 1.48 -3.02
N GLU A 54 18.64 0.71 -2.63
CA GLU A 54 18.51 -0.31 -1.59
C GLU A 54 18.19 0.32 -0.23
N ALA A 55 18.90 1.38 0.15
CA ALA A 55 18.61 2.11 1.39
C ALA A 55 17.20 2.72 1.38
N ARG A 56 16.76 3.28 0.25
CA ARG A 56 15.39 3.77 0.08
C ARG A 56 14.37 2.66 0.28
N ARG A 57 14.61 1.46 -0.28
CA ARG A 57 13.73 0.30 -0.13
C ARG A 57 13.67 -0.19 1.32
N ILE A 58 14.81 -0.28 2.00
CA ILE A 58 14.90 -0.66 3.42
C ILE A 58 14.18 0.38 4.30
N GLY A 59 14.45 1.67 4.10
CA GLY A 59 13.77 2.75 4.81
C GLY A 59 12.25 2.67 4.64
N LYS A 60 11.78 2.40 3.41
CA LYS A 60 10.35 2.20 3.14
C LYS A 60 9.77 1.00 3.89
N ALA A 61 10.53 -0.10 4.04
CA ALA A 61 10.08 -1.24 4.83
C ALA A 61 9.96 -0.90 6.32
N ILE A 62 10.94 -0.18 6.89
CA ILE A 62 10.91 0.26 8.29
C ILE A 62 9.71 1.18 8.54
N ALA A 63 9.43 2.12 7.62
CA ALA A 63 8.31 3.05 7.74
C ALA A 63 6.93 2.37 7.82
N ARG A 64 6.85 1.07 7.47
CA ARG A 64 5.63 0.26 7.49
C ARG A 64 5.48 -0.59 8.74
N ILE A 65 6.44 -0.57 9.66
CA ILE A 65 6.36 -1.33 10.92
C ILE A 65 5.07 -1.06 11.71
N PRO A 66 4.53 0.17 11.79
CA PRO A 66 3.23 0.39 12.44
C PRO A 66 2.10 -0.46 11.83
N GLU A 67 2.14 -0.71 10.52
CA GLU A 67 1.17 -1.55 9.82
C GLU A 67 1.25 -3.01 10.27
N PHE A 68 2.45 -3.50 10.61
CA PHE A 68 2.65 -4.87 11.14
C PHE A 68 2.26 -5.01 12.60
N MET A 69 2.49 -3.97 13.40
CA MET A 69 2.22 -4.02 14.84
C MET A 69 0.76 -3.73 15.22
N MET A 70 -0.04 -3.17 14.29
CA MET A 70 -1.45 -2.88 14.50
C MET A 70 -2.30 -3.53 13.41
N PRO A 71 -2.51 -4.87 13.43
CA PRO A 71 -3.47 -5.51 12.53
C PRO A 71 -4.82 -4.84 12.74
N ARG A 72 -5.33 -4.14 11.73
CA ARG A 72 -6.60 -3.42 11.87
C ARG A 72 -7.72 -4.43 12.04
N GLN A 73 -8.50 -4.27 13.11
CA GLN A 73 -9.62 -5.15 13.43
C GLN A 73 -10.56 -5.25 12.23
N GLY A 74 -11.02 -6.46 11.91
CA GLY A 74 -11.95 -6.71 10.79
C GLY A 74 -11.29 -6.98 9.43
N PHE A 75 -10.03 -6.59 9.21
CA PHE A 75 -9.32 -6.75 7.93
C PHE A 75 -8.45 -8.00 7.89
N TYR A 76 -9.05 -9.17 8.11
CA TYR A 76 -8.33 -10.43 8.15
C TYR A 76 -7.79 -10.83 6.77
N PRO A 77 -6.62 -11.50 6.69
CA PRO A 77 -6.17 -12.09 5.44
C PRO A 77 -7.24 -13.06 4.90
N ARG A 78 -7.31 -13.20 3.58
CA ARG A 78 -8.31 -14.07 2.92
C ARG A 78 -8.20 -15.52 3.41
N GLY A 79 -7.01 -15.93 3.84
CA GLY A 79 -6.70 -17.28 4.30
C GLY A 79 -5.70 -17.96 3.35
N GLY A 80 -5.10 -19.05 3.82
CA GLY A 80 -4.17 -19.86 3.04
C GLY A 80 -4.88 -20.93 2.21
N GLY A 81 -4.31 -21.27 1.06
CA GLY A 81 -4.77 -22.37 0.21
C GLY A 81 -3.85 -22.55 -1.00
N PRO A 82 -3.92 -23.70 -1.71
CA PRO A 82 -3.03 -24.00 -2.84
C PRO A 82 -3.18 -23.04 -4.02
N ARG A 83 -4.29 -22.29 -4.07
CA ARG A 83 -4.64 -21.38 -5.17
C ARG A 83 -4.01 -19.99 -5.03
N TRP A 84 -3.69 -19.55 -3.81
CA TRP A 84 -3.33 -18.16 -3.51
C TRP A 84 -1.91 -18.06 -2.96
N ARG A 85 -1.25 -16.98 -3.32
CA ARG A 85 0.13 -16.72 -2.91
C ARG A 85 0.20 -16.37 -1.42
N ALA A 86 0.99 -17.13 -0.66
CA ALA A 86 1.18 -16.90 0.77
C ALA A 86 1.80 -15.52 1.07
N ASP A 87 2.60 -14.98 0.14
CA ASP A 87 3.18 -13.63 0.21
C ASP A 87 2.22 -12.51 -0.24
N ARG A 88 0.97 -12.85 -0.62
CA ARG A 88 -0.10 -11.89 -0.99
C ARG A 88 -1.43 -12.28 -0.33
N PRO A 89 -1.50 -12.23 1.02
CA PRO A 89 -2.60 -12.84 1.75
C PRO A 89 -3.90 -12.01 1.73
N TYR A 90 -3.86 -10.75 1.30
CA TYR A 90 -5.02 -9.85 1.31
C TYR A 90 -5.62 -9.73 -0.08
N HIS A 91 -6.94 -9.73 -0.16
CA HIS A 91 -7.65 -9.68 -1.42
C HIS A 91 -8.86 -8.76 -1.34
N VAL A 92 -9.05 -7.98 -2.42
CA VAL A 92 -10.18 -7.07 -2.57
C VAL A 92 -10.78 -7.30 -3.95
N ALA A 93 -12.11 -7.43 -4.01
CA ALA A 93 -12.82 -7.54 -5.26
C ALA A 93 -13.43 -6.19 -5.67
N LEU A 94 -13.26 -5.80 -6.93
CA LEU A 94 -13.96 -4.67 -7.54
C LEU A 94 -14.97 -5.19 -8.57
N GLU A 95 -16.09 -4.48 -8.74
CA GLU A 95 -17.07 -4.84 -9.75
C GLU A 95 -16.51 -4.59 -11.16
N ASP A 96 -16.64 -5.56 -12.07
CA ASP A 96 -16.09 -5.52 -13.43
C ASP A 96 -16.59 -4.30 -14.20
N ARG A 97 -17.87 -3.93 -14.02
CA ARG A 97 -18.45 -2.74 -14.64
C ARG A 97 -17.79 -1.45 -14.13
N TYR A 98 -17.64 -1.31 -12.80
CA TYR A 98 -16.96 -0.17 -12.20
C TYR A 98 -15.52 -0.05 -12.70
N ILE A 99 -14.77 -1.16 -12.77
CA ILE A 99 -13.40 -1.17 -13.30
C ILE A 99 -13.35 -0.63 -14.72
N ARG A 100 -14.26 -1.07 -15.61
CA ARG A 100 -14.30 -0.62 -17.00
C ARG A 100 -14.64 0.86 -17.14
N GLU A 101 -15.57 1.35 -16.32
CA GLU A 101 -16.01 2.75 -16.35
C GLU A 101 -14.96 3.70 -15.75
N HIS A 102 -14.14 3.22 -14.81
CA HIS A 102 -13.17 4.02 -14.05
C HIS A 102 -11.70 3.65 -14.27
N TRP A 103 -11.39 2.85 -15.31
CA TRP A 103 -10.05 2.25 -15.49
C TRP A 103 -8.91 3.28 -15.43
N ASP A 104 -9.03 4.37 -16.21
CA ASP A 104 -7.98 5.39 -16.30
C ASP A 104 -7.76 6.09 -14.95
N GLU A 105 -8.83 6.32 -14.18
CA GLU A 105 -8.75 6.94 -12.86
C GLU A 105 -8.10 5.99 -11.84
N ILE A 106 -8.49 4.71 -11.85
CA ILE A 106 -7.93 3.68 -10.97
C ILE A 106 -6.43 3.53 -11.25
N ASP A 107 -6.04 3.37 -12.52
CA ASP A 107 -4.64 3.21 -12.94
C ASP A 107 -3.80 4.43 -12.54
N ALA A 108 -4.28 5.64 -12.81
CA ALA A 108 -3.57 6.88 -12.45
C ALA A 108 -3.42 7.04 -10.93
N LEU A 109 -4.48 6.80 -10.15
CA LEU A 109 -4.44 6.88 -8.68
C LEU A 109 -3.49 5.84 -8.08
N CYS A 110 -3.55 4.61 -8.57
CA CYS A 110 -2.71 3.53 -8.10
C CYS A 110 -1.24 3.83 -8.36
N LYS A 111 -0.88 4.28 -9.56
CA LYS A 111 0.49 4.70 -9.91
C LYS A 111 0.97 5.87 -9.05
N LEU A 112 0.16 6.92 -8.88
CA LEU A 112 0.52 8.10 -8.08
C LEU A 112 0.83 7.73 -6.62
N ASN A 113 0.06 6.79 -6.06
CA ASN A 113 0.17 6.40 -4.66
C ASN A 113 1.07 5.18 -4.43
N ASN A 114 1.65 4.59 -5.48
CA ASN A 114 2.35 3.31 -5.43
C ASN A 114 1.48 2.18 -4.84
N LEU A 115 0.17 2.23 -5.10
CA LEU A 115 -0.79 1.24 -4.66
C LEU A 115 -0.80 0.10 -5.69
N PRO A 116 -0.55 -1.16 -5.30
CA PRO A 116 -0.59 -2.27 -6.24
C PRO A 116 -2.02 -2.52 -6.72
N PHE A 117 -2.18 -2.75 -8.03
CA PHE A 117 -3.45 -3.10 -8.65
C PHE A 117 -3.30 -4.43 -9.42
N ASN A 118 -2.93 -5.47 -8.69
CA ASN A 118 -2.58 -6.77 -9.26
C ASN A 118 -3.83 -7.64 -9.37
N ALA A 119 -4.33 -7.90 -10.57
CA ALA A 119 -5.40 -8.87 -10.80
C ALA A 119 -4.91 -10.30 -10.59
N THR A 120 -5.73 -11.12 -9.92
CA THR A 120 -5.50 -12.56 -9.74
C THR A 120 -6.01 -13.40 -10.93
N GLY A 121 -6.84 -12.80 -11.78
CA GLY A 121 -7.61 -13.50 -12.81
C GLY A 121 -8.88 -14.20 -12.29
N GLU A 122 -9.09 -14.26 -10.97
CA GLU A 122 -10.32 -14.81 -10.39
C GLU A 122 -11.53 -13.88 -10.64
N VAL A 123 -12.65 -14.52 -10.94
CA VAL A 123 -13.96 -13.89 -11.15
C VAL A 123 -14.95 -14.49 -10.16
N ILE A 124 -15.71 -13.64 -9.48
CA ILE A 124 -16.80 -14.05 -8.59
C ILE A 124 -18.11 -13.53 -9.18
N GLU A 125 -19.05 -14.43 -9.43
CA GLU A 125 -20.40 -14.11 -9.89
C GLU A 125 -21.37 -14.15 -8.70
N ASN A 126 -21.60 -13.01 -8.07
CA ASN A 126 -22.49 -12.89 -6.91
C ASN A 126 -23.12 -11.49 -6.87
N GLY A 127 -24.38 -11.40 -7.31
CA GLY A 127 -25.08 -10.11 -7.46
C GLY A 127 -24.41 -9.14 -8.44
N GLY A 128 -23.51 -9.64 -9.29
CA GLY A 128 -22.62 -8.88 -10.17
C GLY A 128 -21.39 -9.71 -10.56
N VAL A 129 -20.57 -9.19 -11.48
CA VAL A 129 -19.30 -9.82 -11.87
C VAL A 129 -18.17 -9.08 -11.18
N TRP A 130 -17.40 -9.77 -10.34
CA TRP A 130 -16.35 -9.17 -9.52
C TRP A 130 -14.97 -9.69 -9.90
N ARG A 131 -13.99 -8.79 -10.04
CA ARG A 131 -12.59 -9.12 -10.30
C ARG A 131 -11.78 -9.00 -9.01
N VAL A 132 -11.02 -10.04 -8.70
CA VAL A 132 -10.25 -10.11 -7.46
C VAL A 132 -8.82 -9.63 -7.66
N HIS A 133 -8.38 -8.74 -6.77
CA HIS A 133 -7.02 -8.21 -6.72
C HIS A 133 -6.31 -8.64 -5.44
N GLU A 134 -5.00 -8.89 -5.53
CA GLU A 134 -4.17 -9.40 -4.43
C GLU A 134 -3.14 -8.38 -3.94
N PHE A 135 -2.88 -8.42 -2.64
CA PHE A 135 -2.01 -7.49 -1.93
C PHE A 135 -1.13 -8.22 -0.94
N THR A 136 0.16 -7.91 -0.97
CA THR A 136 1.12 -8.33 0.07
C THR A 136 0.78 -7.68 1.41
N TRP A 137 0.30 -6.44 1.40
CA TRP A 137 0.21 -5.62 2.60
C TRP A 137 -1.22 -5.20 2.92
N GLN A 138 -1.57 -5.27 4.20
CA GLN A 138 -2.92 -4.98 4.68
C GLN A 138 -3.33 -3.54 4.36
N MET A 139 -2.44 -2.56 4.62
CA MET A 139 -2.75 -1.15 4.41
C MET A 139 -3.07 -0.85 2.94
N ASP A 140 -2.29 -1.39 2.01
CA ASP A 140 -2.50 -1.21 0.58
C ASP A 140 -3.88 -1.78 0.19
N ALA A 141 -4.23 -2.96 0.69
CA ALA A 141 -5.55 -3.54 0.47
C ALA A 141 -6.68 -2.68 1.07
N ILE A 142 -6.52 -2.14 2.28
CA ILE A 142 -7.53 -1.29 2.93
C ILE A 142 -7.72 0.02 2.16
N LEU A 143 -6.64 0.67 1.75
CA LEU A 143 -6.71 1.91 0.98
C LEU A 143 -7.37 1.69 -0.38
N PHE A 144 -7.04 0.59 -1.04
CA PHE A 144 -7.65 0.18 -2.29
C PHE A 144 -9.16 -0.12 -2.11
N TRP A 145 -9.50 -0.92 -1.11
CA TRP A 145 -10.88 -1.25 -0.73
C TRP A 145 -11.71 0.00 -0.45
N ALA A 146 -11.20 0.90 0.40
CA ALA A 146 -11.91 2.11 0.80
C ALA A 146 -12.08 3.10 -0.38
N ARG A 147 -11.07 3.21 -1.26
CA ARG A 147 -11.11 4.19 -2.36
C ARG A 147 -12.02 3.80 -3.51
N PHE A 148 -12.11 2.50 -3.81
CA PHE A 148 -12.76 2.00 -5.02
C PHE A 148 -14.00 1.15 -4.73
N GLU A 149 -14.66 1.39 -3.60
CA GLU A 149 -15.89 0.69 -3.20
C GLU A 149 -15.73 -0.84 -3.20
N GLY A 150 -14.55 -1.32 -2.83
CA GLY A 150 -14.22 -2.74 -2.93
C GLY A 150 -15.03 -3.63 -1.98
N ARG A 151 -14.95 -4.93 -2.22
CA ARG A 151 -15.41 -5.97 -1.29
C ARG A 151 -14.20 -6.67 -0.72
N TRP A 152 -14.04 -6.62 0.60
CA TRP A 152 -12.98 -7.37 1.26
C TRP A 152 -13.29 -8.86 1.17
N LEU A 153 -12.28 -9.69 0.93
CA LEU A 153 -12.47 -11.14 0.85
C LEU A 153 -11.92 -11.86 2.07
N ARG A 154 -12.75 -12.71 2.67
CA ARG A 154 -12.36 -13.69 3.69
C ARG A 154 -12.84 -15.07 3.24
N GLY A 155 -11.91 -15.97 2.93
CA GLY A 155 -12.21 -17.21 2.23
C GLY A 155 -12.83 -16.92 0.86
N THR A 156 -14.03 -17.43 0.63
CA THR A 156 -14.83 -17.21 -0.59
C THR A 156 -15.90 -16.14 -0.42
N GLU A 157 -16.00 -15.52 0.75
CA GLU A 157 -17.10 -14.63 1.11
C GLU A 157 -16.68 -13.16 1.07
N PHE A 158 -17.62 -12.30 0.68
CA PHE A 158 -17.47 -10.86 0.83
C PHE A 158 -17.68 -10.49 2.29
N HIS A 159 -16.71 -9.74 2.81
CA HIS A 159 -16.72 -9.20 4.15
C HIS A 159 -16.75 -7.66 4.08
N PHE A 160 -17.40 -7.05 5.08
CA PHE A 160 -17.66 -5.62 5.13
C PHE A 160 -17.09 -5.06 6.44
N PRO A 161 -15.76 -4.93 6.54
CA PRO A 161 -15.15 -4.33 7.71
C PRO A 161 -15.56 -2.85 7.84
N GLU A 162 -15.60 -2.35 9.07
CA GLU A 162 -15.83 -0.94 9.34
C GLU A 162 -14.63 -0.09 8.89
N LEU A 163 -14.91 1.11 8.37
CA LEU A 163 -13.87 2.04 7.94
C LEU A 163 -13.06 2.52 9.17
N PRO A 164 -11.73 2.32 9.21
CA PRO A 164 -10.93 2.79 10.34
C PRO A 164 -10.96 4.32 10.45
N GLU A 165 -11.21 4.86 11.65
CA GLU A 165 -11.29 6.31 11.92
C GLU A 165 -10.03 7.08 11.49
N ASN A 166 -8.86 6.45 11.64
CA ASN A 166 -7.55 7.04 11.33
C ASN A 166 -6.95 6.50 10.02
N LEU A 167 -7.79 6.20 9.03
CA LEU A 167 -7.32 5.76 7.71
C LEU A 167 -6.65 6.94 6.98
N PRO A 168 -5.36 6.85 6.59
CA PRO A 168 -4.74 7.89 5.78
C PRO A 168 -5.42 7.98 4.41
N SER A 169 -5.55 9.20 3.88
CA SER A 169 -6.10 9.42 2.54
C SER A 169 -5.04 9.22 1.46
N LEU A 170 -5.44 8.65 0.33
CA LEU A 170 -4.60 8.62 -0.88
C LEU A 170 -4.41 10.06 -1.40
N LYS A 171 -3.25 10.32 -2.01
CA LYS A 171 -2.99 11.57 -2.72
C LYS A 171 -4.03 11.71 -3.84
N PRO A 172 -4.75 12.84 -3.91
CA PRO A 172 -5.74 13.08 -4.95
C PRO A 172 -5.06 13.32 -6.30
N LEU A 173 -5.76 13.04 -7.39
CA LEU A 173 -5.34 13.47 -8.73
C LEU A 173 -5.65 14.96 -8.90
N THR A 174 -4.64 15.82 -8.84
CA THR A 174 -4.80 17.26 -9.09
C THR A 174 -5.00 17.51 -10.60
N ASN A 175 -5.99 18.34 -10.97
CA ASN A 175 -6.32 18.70 -12.36
C ASN A 175 -6.75 17.52 -13.26
N TRP A 176 -7.27 16.42 -12.68
CA TRP A 176 -7.79 15.31 -13.47
C TRP A 176 -9.10 15.72 -14.17
N PRO A 177 -9.25 15.49 -15.49
CA PRO A 177 -10.52 15.72 -16.15
C PRO A 177 -11.56 14.81 -15.50
N LYS A 178 -12.61 15.41 -14.92
CA LYS A 178 -13.75 14.62 -14.43
C LYS A 178 -14.26 13.81 -15.62
N PHE A 179 -14.29 12.49 -15.48
CA PHE A 179 -14.89 11.61 -16.47
C PHE A 179 -16.32 12.10 -16.75
N ASN A 180 -16.59 12.52 -17.99
CA ASN A 180 -17.91 12.93 -18.43
C ASN A 180 -18.42 11.88 -19.42
N PRO A 181 -19.36 11.00 -19.02
CA PRO A 181 -19.89 9.95 -19.89
C PRO A 181 -20.61 10.49 -21.13
N ARG A 182 -20.84 11.81 -21.24
CA ARG A 182 -21.38 12.46 -22.44
C ARG A 182 -20.36 12.69 -23.56
N ASN A 183 -19.06 12.54 -23.30
CA ASN A 183 -18.00 12.77 -24.29
C ASN A 183 -17.74 11.54 -25.21
N LEU A 184 -18.50 10.46 -25.03
CA LEU A 184 -18.46 9.25 -25.87
C LEU A 184 -19.60 9.20 -26.91
N ARG A 185 -20.20 10.34 -27.26
CA ARG A 185 -21.20 10.43 -28.34
C ARG A 185 -20.56 10.80 -29.66
#